data_AF-A0A523QTL4-F1
#
_entry.id   AF-A0A523QTL4-F1
#
_cell.length_a   1.000
_cell.length_b   1.000
_cell.length_c   1.000
_cell.angle_alpha   90.00
_cell.angle_beta   90.00
_cell.angle_gamma   90.00
#
_symmetry.space_group_name_H-M   'P 1'
#
loop_
_entity.id
_entity.type
_entity.pdbx_description
1 polymer ?
#
loop_
_entity_poly.entity_id
_entity_poly.type
_entity_poly.pdbx_seq_one_letter_code
_entity_poly.pdbx_strand_id
1 'polypeptide(L)'
;MRTKKVFWAVAITALVVAIILISLEAYYVVVAFLVGLLLMGHRELWSLLRRRKMPPIDERVRENTSKSVRNGFIFFVVATAFLMLPFSVRLVEEPDTVQVLGALFIAAGAVYLLSYLYYERVEPRLSERSMKLFKTFILIAGISLGALVISIFLHNAISALAMHFWGIEFEEPVFFIIATIICPLGLAVGVIGSLVMYFKGLFSRAIE
;
A
#
# COMPACT_ATOMS: atom_id res chain seq x y z
N MET A 1 3.86 31.71 -11.67
CA MET A 1 5.01 31.97 -10.77
C MET A 1 4.93 31.24 -9.42
N ARG A 2 3.75 31.06 -8.79
CA ARG A 2 3.62 30.31 -7.52
C ARG A 2 4.09 28.85 -7.58
N THR A 3 3.80 28.13 -8.67
CA THR A 3 4.16 26.71 -8.83
C THR A 3 5.66 26.43 -8.81
N LYS A 4 6.48 27.31 -9.41
CA LYS A 4 7.95 27.17 -9.38
C LYS A 4 8.50 27.24 -7.95
N LYS A 5 7.98 28.13 -7.10
CA LYS A 5 8.43 28.29 -5.71
C LYS A 5 8.08 27.05 -4.88
N VAL A 6 6.88 26.50 -5.06
CA VAL A 6 6.45 25.26 -4.38
C VAL A 6 7.32 24.08 -4.80
N PHE A 7 7.60 23.94 -6.10
CA PHE A 7 8.50 22.90 -6.60
C PHE A 7 9.89 22.98 -5.97
N TRP A 8 10.49 24.18 -5.93
CA TRP A 8 11.78 24.39 -5.28
C TRP A 8 11.75 24.08 -3.78
N ALA A 9 10.69 24.48 -3.07
CA ALA A 9 10.53 24.15 -1.66
C ALA A 9 10.50 22.63 -1.43
N VAL A 10 9.69 21.90 -2.22
CA VAL A 10 9.61 20.43 -2.13
C VAL A 10 10.96 19.78 -2.46
N ALA A 11 11.64 20.25 -3.51
CA ALA A 11 12.95 19.72 -3.90
C ALA A 11 14.02 19.95 -2.82
N ILE A 12 14.05 21.13 -2.20
CA ILE A 12 14.97 21.45 -1.09
C ILE A 12 14.65 20.57 0.13
N THR A 13 13.38 20.45 0.52
CA THR A 13 12.98 19.59 1.64
C THR A 13 13.38 18.14 1.38
N ALA A 14 13.14 17.63 0.17
CA ALA A 14 13.55 16.29 -0.23
C ALA A 14 15.06 16.10 -0.13
N LEU A 15 15.85 17.08 -0.60
CA LEU A 15 17.30 17.04 -0.51
C LEU A 15 17.78 17.00 0.94
N VAL A 16 17.23 17.85 1.81
CA VAL A 16 17.57 17.90 3.24
C VAL A 16 17.26 16.56 3.91
N VAL A 17 16.08 15.99 3.66
CA VAL A 17 15.70 14.66 4.19
C VAL A 17 16.65 13.58 3.70
N ALA A 18 17.03 13.59 2.41
CA ALA A 18 17.98 12.63 1.86
C ALA A 18 19.36 12.76 2.51
N ILE A 19 19.87 13.97 2.73
CA ILE A 19 21.15 14.21 3.41
C ILE A 19 21.13 13.67 4.84
N ILE A 20 20.04 13.94 5.59
CA ILE A 20 19.86 13.41 6.95
C ILE A 20 19.89 11.88 6.94
N LEU A 21 19.15 11.24 6.03
CA LEU A 21 19.12 9.78 5.91
C LEU A 21 20.49 9.19 5.52
N ILE A 22 21.23 9.83 4.61
CA ILE A 22 22.61 9.42 4.27
C ILE A 22 23.52 9.53 5.49
N SER A 23 23.39 10.59 6.30
CA SER A 23 24.17 10.77 7.53
C SER A 23 23.87 9.73 8.60
N LEU A 24 22.70 9.09 8.54
CA LEU A 24 22.30 7.99 9.41
C LEU A 24 22.67 6.62 8.81
N GLU A 25 23.47 6.59 7.74
CA GLU A 25 23.84 5.39 6.98
C GLU A 25 22.63 4.61 6.42
N ALA A 26 21.48 5.27 6.31
CA ALA A 26 20.21 4.69 5.88
C ALA A 26 20.08 4.62 4.35
N TYR A 27 21.11 4.11 3.66
CA TYR A 27 21.22 4.17 2.19
C TYR A 27 20.03 3.53 1.46
N TYR A 28 19.49 2.43 1.96
CA TYR A 28 18.32 1.75 1.37
C TYR A 28 17.06 2.62 1.42
N VAL A 29 16.86 3.36 2.52
CA VAL A 29 15.73 4.30 2.67
C VAL A 29 15.88 5.48 1.74
N VAL A 30 17.11 5.98 1.55
CA VAL A 30 17.41 7.04 0.58
C VAL A 30 17.05 6.58 -0.83
N VAL A 31 17.45 5.36 -1.23
CA VAL A 31 17.11 4.81 -2.54
C VAL A 31 15.59 4.69 -2.70
N ALA A 32 14.89 4.13 -1.71
CA ALA A 32 13.43 4.03 -1.71
C ALA A 32 12.75 5.40 -1.84
N PHE A 33 13.22 6.38 -1.08
CA PHE A 33 12.72 7.76 -1.07
C PHE A 33 12.93 8.44 -2.42
N LEU A 34 14.13 8.31 -3.01
CA LEU A 34 14.45 8.86 -4.33
C LEU A 34 13.62 8.19 -5.43
N VAL A 35 13.45 6.87 -5.39
CA VAL A 35 12.57 6.14 -6.31
C VAL A 35 11.13 6.62 -6.15
N GLY A 36 10.64 6.79 -4.92
CA GLY A 36 9.30 7.32 -4.63
C GLY A 36 9.10 8.73 -5.22
N LEU A 37 10.08 9.62 -5.04
CA LEU A 37 10.08 10.97 -5.62
C LEU A 37 10.10 10.93 -7.16
N LEU A 38 10.92 10.06 -7.75
CA LEU A 38 10.97 9.87 -9.19
C LEU A 38 9.66 9.32 -9.74
N LEU A 39 8.99 8.41 -9.03
CA LEU A 39 7.69 7.86 -9.42
C LEU A 39 6.59 8.92 -9.33
N MET A 40 6.53 9.70 -8.23
CA MET A 40 5.58 10.80 -8.08
C MET A 40 5.80 11.89 -9.12
N GLY A 41 7.06 12.21 -9.40
CA GLY A 41 7.46 13.23 -10.37
C GLY A 41 7.55 12.72 -11.81
N HIS A 42 7.40 11.42 -12.08
CA HIS A 42 7.78 10.80 -13.36
C HIS A 42 7.14 11.54 -14.54
N ARG A 43 5.84 11.86 -14.45
CA ARG A 43 5.11 12.50 -15.56
C ARG A 43 5.63 13.92 -15.84
N GLU A 44 5.92 14.67 -14.78
CA GLU A 44 6.42 16.04 -14.83
C GLU A 44 7.86 16.04 -15.31
N LEU A 45 8.71 15.18 -14.75
CA LEU A 45 10.09 14.92 -15.17
C LEU A 45 10.14 14.52 -16.64
N TRP A 46 9.34 13.55 -17.08
CA TRP A 46 9.34 13.07 -18.46
C TRP A 46 8.87 14.14 -19.44
N SER A 47 7.84 14.94 -19.08
CA SER A 47 7.39 16.06 -19.90
C SER A 47 8.42 17.18 -19.96
N LEU A 48 9.07 17.51 -18.83
CA LEU A 48 10.14 18.49 -18.79
C LEU A 48 11.35 18.03 -19.62
N LEU A 49 11.73 16.76 -19.50
CA LEU A 49 12.85 16.17 -20.24
C LEU A 49 12.59 16.17 -21.75
N ARG A 50 11.39 15.75 -22.17
CA ARG A 50 11.06 15.55 -23.60
C ARG A 50 10.57 16.82 -24.28
N ARG A 51 9.81 17.67 -23.60
CA ARG A 51 9.12 18.84 -24.20
C ARG A 51 9.60 20.18 -23.64
N ARG A 52 10.48 20.20 -22.63
CA ARG A 52 10.92 21.40 -21.89
C ARG A 52 9.78 22.30 -21.40
N LYS A 53 8.59 21.74 -21.28
CA LYS A 53 7.37 22.41 -20.84
C LYS A 53 6.66 21.52 -19.83
N MET A 54 6.14 22.14 -18.78
CA MET A 54 5.26 21.47 -17.83
C MET A 54 3.99 21.04 -18.59
N PRO A 55 3.53 19.79 -18.42
CA PRO A 55 2.26 19.38 -18.99
C PRO A 55 1.15 20.19 -18.32
N PRO A 56 0.07 20.58 -19.04
CA PRO A 56 -1.07 21.21 -18.40
C PRO A 56 -1.58 20.27 -17.29
N ILE A 57 -1.75 20.83 -16.09
CA ILE A 57 -2.34 20.10 -14.97
C ILE A 57 -3.85 20.20 -15.18
N ASP A 58 -4.39 19.25 -15.93
CA ASP A 58 -5.83 19.09 -16.08
C ASP A 58 -6.44 18.68 -14.74
N GLU A 59 -7.65 19.14 -14.44
CA GLU A 59 -8.33 18.86 -13.17
C GLU A 59 -8.44 17.36 -12.90
N ARG A 60 -8.68 16.56 -13.96
CA ARG A 60 -8.70 15.09 -13.90
C ARG A 60 -7.41 14.50 -13.34
N VAL A 61 -6.26 15.02 -13.76
CA VAL A 61 -4.95 14.52 -13.32
C VAL A 61 -4.76 14.87 -11.85
N ARG A 62 -5.09 16.11 -11.48
CA ARG A 62 -5.00 16.57 -10.09
C ARG A 62 -5.86 15.70 -9.17
N GLU A 63 -7.07 15.35 -9.60
CA GLU A 63 -7.98 14.49 -8.85
C GLU A 63 -7.42 13.06 -8.70
N ASN A 64 -6.93 12.46 -9.79
CA ASN A 64 -6.35 11.12 -9.77
C ASN A 64 -5.10 11.05 -8.88
N THR A 65 -4.22 12.05 -8.97
CA THR A 65 -3.05 12.16 -8.09
C THR A 65 -3.48 12.27 -6.63
N SER A 66 -4.45 13.13 -6.31
CA SER A 66 -4.96 13.31 -4.95
C SER A 66 -5.51 12.01 -4.36
N LYS A 67 -6.36 11.28 -5.11
CA LYS A 67 -6.88 9.97 -4.69
C LYS A 67 -5.76 8.96 -4.46
N SER A 68 -4.74 8.95 -5.32
CA SER A 68 -3.61 8.02 -5.23
C SER A 68 -2.70 8.31 -4.05
N VAL A 69 -2.38 9.58 -3.79
CA VAL A 69 -1.63 10.01 -2.60
C VAL A 69 -2.37 9.60 -1.34
N ARG A 70 -3.69 9.85 -1.29
CA ARG A 70 -4.53 9.45 -0.15
C ARG A 70 -4.48 7.94 0.09
N ASN A 71 -4.61 7.12 -0.95
CA ASN A 71 -4.56 5.66 -0.82
C ASN A 71 -3.19 5.16 -0.36
N GLY A 72 -2.10 5.70 -0.94
CA GLY A 72 -0.73 5.37 -0.51
C GLY A 72 -0.47 5.75 0.95
N PHE A 73 -0.97 6.91 1.39
CA PHE A 73 -0.86 7.34 2.79
C PHE A 73 -1.69 6.47 3.74
N ILE A 74 -2.93 6.13 3.39
CA ILE A 74 -3.77 5.21 4.18
C ILE A 74 -3.07 3.85 4.32
N PHE A 75 -2.54 3.30 3.22
CA PHE A 75 -1.78 2.06 3.26
C PHE A 75 -0.57 2.16 4.19
N PHE A 76 0.21 3.23 4.08
CA PHE A 76 1.38 3.46 4.94
C PHE A 76 1.00 3.45 6.43
N VAL A 77 -0.05 4.17 6.82
CA VAL A 77 -0.53 4.23 8.21
C VAL A 77 -0.99 2.85 8.69
N VAL A 78 -1.79 2.14 7.89
CA VAL A 78 -2.30 0.80 8.25
C VAL A 78 -1.17 -0.21 8.34
N ALA A 79 -0.26 -0.24 7.37
CA ALA A 79 0.88 -1.15 7.36
C ALA A 79 1.83 -0.87 8.55
N THR A 80 2.06 0.39 8.89
CA THR A 80 2.84 0.77 10.07
C THR A 80 2.17 0.27 11.35
N ALA A 81 0.88 0.53 11.52
CA ALA A 81 0.13 0.06 12.68
C ALA A 81 0.13 -1.48 12.78
N PHE A 82 0.01 -2.16 11.64
CA PHE A 82 0.06 -3.61 11.59
C PHE A 82 1.44 -4.16 11.97
N LEU A 83 2.53 -3.55 11.49
CA LEU A 83 3.90 -3.96 11.84
C LEU A 83 4.26 -3.65 13.29
N MET A 84 3.65 -2.65 13.92
CA MET A 84 3.83 -2.40 15.35
C MET A 84 3.33 -3.56 16.23
N LEU A 85 2.33 -4.33 15.76
CA LEU A 85 1.79 -5.45 16.52
C LEU A 85 2.86 -6.52 16.81
N PRO A 86 3.52 -7.16 15.82
CA PRO A 86 4.54 -8.17 16.09
C PRO A 86 5.79 -7.61 16.81
N PHE A 87 6.18 -6.35 16.54
CA PHE A 87 7.30 -5.72 17.27
C PHE A 87 7.01 -5.50 18.75
N SER A 88 5.74 -5.37 19.13
CA SER A 88 5.35 -5.27 20.54
C SER A 88 5.44 -6.60 21.30
N VAL A 89 5.42 -7.75 20.62
CA VAL A 89 5.24 -9.08 21.27
C VAL A 89 6.51 -9.95 21.32
N ARG A 90 7.67 -9.46 20.81
CA ARG A 90 8.95 -10.21 20.67
C ARG A 90 8.83 -11.49 19.83
N LEU A 91 9.25 -11.42 18.57
CA LEU A 91 9.59 -12.62 17.79
C LEU A 91 10.94 -12.45 17.09
N VAL A 92 11.94 -13.09 17.70
CA VAL A 92 13.17 -13.65 17.10
C VAL A 92 14.35 -12.72 16.81
N GLU A 93 14.19 -11.49 16.32
CA GLU A 93 15.30 -10.53 16.11
C GLU A 93 14.76 -9.09 16.10
N GLU A 94 15.50 -8.12 16.67
CA GLU A 94 15.16 -6.70 16.50
C GLU A 94 15.41 -6.32 15.04
N PRO A 95 14.38 -6.13 14.22
CA PRO A 95 14.59 -5.79 12.83
C PRO A 95 15.13 -4.38 12.77
N ASP A 96 16.12 -4.18 11.91
CA ASP A 96 16.68 -2.87 11.67
C ASP A 96 15.56 -1.91 11.24
N THR A 97 15.31 -0.90 12.07
CA THR A 97 14.24 0.09 11.87
C THR A 97 14.37 0.76 10.51
N VAL A 98 15.62 0.94 10.04
CA VAL A 98 15.94 1.49 8.74
C VAL A 98 15.40 0.60 7.62
N GLN A 99 15.60 -0.73 7.69
CA GLN A 99 15.13 -1.66 6.67
C GLN A 99 13.59 -1.72 6.63
N VAL A 100 12.95 -1.78 7.80
CA VAL A 100 11.48 -1.78 7.91
C VAL A 100 10.89 -0.51 7.30
N LEU A 101 11.45 0.64 7.64
CA LEU A 101 11.00 1.92 7.10
C LEU A 101 11.23 2.02 5.58
N GLY A 102 12.37 1.53 5.10
CA GLY A 102 12.67 1.45 3.67
C GLY A 102 11.65 0.59 2.92
N ALA A 103 11.35 -0.60 3.43
CA ALA A 103 10.34 -1.50 2.86
C ALA A 103 8.94 -0.86 2.86
N LEU A 104 8.55 -0.20 3.95
CA LEU A 104 7.28 0.53 4.05
C LEU A 104 7.16 1.64 3.00
N PHE A 105 8.22 2.43 2.79
CA PHE A 105 8.21 3.47 1.76
C PHE A 105 8.11 2.91 0.35
N ILE A 106 8.84 1.82 0.03
CA ILE A 106 8.73 1.15 -1.26
C ILE A 106 7.31 0.64 -1.48
N ALA A 107 6.73 -0.03 -0.47
CA ALA A 107 5.38 -0.56 -0.55
C ALA A 107 4.33 0.55 -0.70
N ALA A 108 4.42 1.63 0.08
CA ALA A 108 3.53 2.78 -0.05
C ALA A 108 3.67 3.47 -1.41
N GLY A 109 4.89 3.59 -1.93
CA GLY A 109 5.17 4.10 -3.27
C GLY A 109 4.56 3.21 -4.37
N ALA A 110 4.65 1.89 -4.21
CA ALA A 110 4.01 0.94 -5.12
C ALA A 110 2.48 1.06 -5.08
N VAL A 111 1.87 1.17 -3.90
CA VAL A 111 0.41 1.38 -3.76
C VAL A 111 -0.03 2.69 -4.38
N TYR A 112 0.74 3.77 -4.19
CA TYR A 112 0.52 5.04 -4.86
C TYR A 112 0.53 4.85 -6.39
N LEU A 113 1.56 4.21 -6.94
CA LEU A 113 1.71 4.01 -8.38
C LEU A 113 0.57 3.16 -8.95
N LEU A 114 0.23 2.05 -8.29
CA LEU A 114 -0.86 1.17 -8.70
C LEU A 114 -2.21 1.89 -8.65
N SER A 115 -2.46 2.69 -7.61
CA SER A 115 -3.66 3.52 -7.47
C SER A 115 -3.74 4.59 -8.58
N TYR A 116 -2.61 5.23 -8.89
CA TYR A 116 -2.57 6.25 -9.95
C TYR A 116 -2.88 5.64 -11.31
N LEU A 117 -2.23 4.53 -11.64
CA LEU A 117 -2.49 3.78 -12.87
C LEU A 117 -3.93 3.26 -12.92
N TYR A 118 -4.50 2.88 -11.77
CA TYR A 118 -5.90 2.49 -11.67
C TYR A 118 -6.83 3.63 -12.11
N TYR A 119 -6.75 4.80 -11.45
CA TYR A 119 -7.63 5.93 -11.73
C TYR A 119 -7.38 6.55 -13.12
N GLU A 120 -6.15 6.51 -13.62
CA GLU A 120 -5.81 7.08 -14.93
C GLU A 120 -6.22 6.17 -16.08
N ARG A 121 -5.96 4.86 -15.98
CA ARG A 121 -6.05 3.93 -17.12
C ARG A 121 -7.09 2.83 -16.94
N VAL A 122 -7.17 2.24 -15.75
CA VAL A 122 -8.00 1.04 -15.52
C VAL A 122 -9.46 1.42 -15.34
N GLU A 123 -9.77 2.31 -14.41
CA GLU A 123 -11.14 2.70 -14.06
C GLU A 123 -11.96 3.18 -15.25
N PRO A 124 -11.45 4.07 -16.14
CA PRO A 124 -12.21 4.56 -17.29
C PRO A 124 -12.48 3.48 -18.36
N ARG A 125 -11.74 2.37 -18.34
CA ARG A 125 -11.80 1.31 -19.36
C ARG A 125 -12.52 0.06 -18.86
N LEU A 126 -12.93 0.03 -17.60
CA LEU A 126 -13.72 -1.06 -17.06
C LEU A 126 -15.21 -0.78 -17.26
N SER A 127 -15.93 -1.76 -17.81
CA SER A 127 -17.39 -1.72 -17.83
C SER A 127 -17.97 -1.72 -16.42
N GLU A 128 -19.20 -1.24 -16.22
CA GLU A 128 -19.84 -1.20 -14.90
C GLU A 128 -19.86 -2.57 -14.21
N ARG A 129 -20.17 -3.64 -14.94
CA ARG A 129 -20.15 -5.01 -14.41
C ARG A 129 -18.74 -5.40 -13.95
N SER A 130 -17.72 -5.06 -14.74
CA SER A 130 -16.32 -5.32 -14.41
C SER A 130 -15.88 -4.52 -13.18
N MET A 131 -16.33 -3.28 -13.06
CA MET A 131 -16.08 -2.42 -11.91
C MET A 131 -16.72 -2.96 -10.62
N LYS A 132 -17.97 -3.44 -10.70
CA LYS A 132 -18.64 -4.09 -9.56
C LYS A 132 -17.86 -5.31 -9.08
N LEU A 133 -17.44 -6.18 -10.00
CA LEU A 133 -16.62 -7.36 -9.68
C LEU A 133 -15.26 -6.99 -9.06
N PHE A 134 -14.58 -5.98 -9.61
CA PHE A 134 -13.32 -5.50 -9.04
C PHE A 134 -13.48 -5.03 -7.59
N LYS A 135 -14.52 -4.25 -7.30
CA LYS A 135 -14.85 -3.81 -5.94
C LYS A 135 -15.15 -4.99 -5.02
N THR A 136 -15.89 -5.99 -5.49
CA THR A 136 -16.15 -7.21 -4.73
C THR A 136 -14.86 -7.97 -4.40
N PHE A 137 -13.94 -8.14 -5.35
CA PHE A 137 -12.67 -8.82 -5.08
C PHE A 137 -11.79 -8.08 -4.08
N ILE A 138 -11.69 -6.74 -4.18
CA ILE A 138 -10.99 -5.93 -3.19
C ILE A 138 -11.64 -6.06 -1.81
N LEU A 139 -12.98 -6.05 -1.76
CA LEU A 139 -13.71 -6.20 -0.50
C LEU A 139 -13.45 -7.58 0.13
N ILE A 140 -13.47 -8.65 -0.66
CA ILE A 140 -13.14 -10.01 -0.20
C ILE A 140 -11.72 -10.05 0.37
N ALA A 141 -10.73 -9.47 -0.33
CA ALA A 141 -9.36 -9.42 0.15
C ALA A 141 -9.25 -8.64 1.48
N GLY A 142 -9.90 -7.48 1.58
CA GLY A 142 -9.89 -6.66 2.79
C GLY A 142 -10.57 -7.33 3.98
N ILE A 143 -11.74 -7.95 3.78
CA ILE A 143 -12.45 -8.70 4.83
C ILE A 143 -11.62 -9.90 5.27
N SER A 144 -11.02 -10.64 4.33
CA SER A 144 -10.19 -11.81 4.64
C SER A 144 -8.96 -11.43 5.46
N LEU A 145 -8.31 -10.31 5.13
CA LEU A 145 -7.19 -9.79 5.90
C LEU A 145 -7.64 -9.36 7.31
N GLY A 146 -8.76 -8.65 7.44
CA GLY A 146 -9.30 -8.25 8.74
C GLY A 146 -9.66 -9.46 9.61
N ALA A 147 -10.33 -10.45 9.03
CA ALA A 147 -10.71 -11.69 9.70
C ALA A 147 -9.47 -12.52 10.12
N LEU A 148 -8.41 -12.54 9.31
CA LEU A 148 -7.15 -13.18 9.65
C LEU A 148 -6.58 -12.60 10.95
N VAL A 149 -6.45 -11.27 11.01
CA VAL A 149 -5.91 -10.58 12.18
C VAL A 149 -6.76 -10.86 13.41
N ILE A 150 -8.08 -10.65 13.32
CA ILE A 150 -9.01 -10.88 14.43
C ILE A 150 -8.94 -12.33 14.91
N SER A 151 -8.88 -13.30 13.99
CA SER A 151 -8.85 -14.73 14.34
C SER A 151 -7.56 -15.11 15.04
N ILE A 152 -6.40 -14.61 14.61
CA ILE A 152 -5.13 -14.83 15.31
C ILE A 152 -5.20 -14.28 16.74
N PHE A 153 -5.72 -13.06 16.91
CA PHE A 153 -5.88 -12.46 18.25
C PHE A 153 -6.84 -13.26 19.13
N LEU A 154 -8.00 -13.66 18.60
CA LEU A 154 -9.00 -14.41 19.36
C LEU A 154 -8.53 -15.81 19.72
N HIS A 155 -7.86 -16.52 18.81
CA HIS A 155 -7.26 -17.83 19.08
C HIS A 155 -6.30 -17.76 20.27
N ASN A 156 -5.40 -16.77 20.28
CA ASN A 156 -4.44 -16.59 21.37
C ASN A 156 -5.10 -16.12 22.67
N ALA A 157 -6.05 -15.18 22.59
CA ALA A 157 -6.72 -14.64 23.77
C ALA A 157 -7.56 -15.70 24.49
N ILE A 158 -8.30 -16.53 23.73
CA ILE A 158 -9.13 -17.60 24.31
C ILE A 158 -8.25 -18.68 24.91
N SER A 159 -7.17 -19.08 24.23
CA SER A 159 -6.23 -20.06 24.75
C SER A 159 -5.58 -19.58 26.06
N ALA A 160 -5.16 -18.31 26.12
CA ALA A 160 -4.61 -17.71 27.33
C ALA A 160 -5.65 -17.62 28.47
N LEU A 161 -6.90 -17.29 28.16
CA LEU A 161 -7.98 -17.19 29.13
C LEU A 161 -8.36 -18.58 29.67
N ALA A 162 -8.40 -19.59 28.80
CA ALA A 162 -8.62 -20.99 29.18
C ALA A 162 -7.54 -21.48 30.16
N MET A 163 -6.28 -21.22 29.84
CA MET A 163 -5.15 -21.55 30.71
C MET A 163 -5.22 -20.80 32.04
N HIS A 164 -5.55 -19.51 32.04
CA HIS A 164 -5.59 -18.70 33.25
C HIS A 164 -6.71 -19.09 34.23
N PHE A 165 -7.93 -19.31 33.72
CA PHE A 165 -9.09 -19.57 34.57
C PHE A 165 -9.32 -21.06 34.88
N TRP A 166 -8.98 -21.96 33.95
CA TRP A 166 -9.23 -23.38 34.10
C TRP A 166 -7.96 -24.24 34.20
N GLY A 167 -6.78 -23.68 33.94
CA GLY A 167 -5.52 -24.44 33.98
C GLY A 167 -5.42 -25.52 32.88
N ILE A 168 -6.24 -25.40 31.83
CA ILE A 168 -6.30 -26.37 30.73
C ILE A 168 -5.59 -25.78 29.51
N GLU A 169 -4.73 -26.58 28.89
CA GLU A 169 -4.23 -26.31 27.54
C GLU A 169 -5.37 -26.57 26.56
N PHE A 170 -6.03 -25.50 26.13
CA PHE A 170 -7.13 -25.54 25.17
C PHE A 170 -6.70 -24.85 23.88
N GLU A 171 -6.60 -25.62 22.80
CA GLU A 171 -6.44 -25.07 21.46
C GLU A 171 -7.81 -24.77 20.88
N GLU A 172 -8.08 -23.50 20.57
CA GLU A 172 -9.34 -23.10 19.93
C GLU A 172 -9.26 -23.38 18.41
N PRO A 173 -10.01 -24.37 17.87
CA PRO A 173 -9.81 -24.82 16.50
C PRO A 173 -10.52 -23.95 15.46
N VAL A 174 -11.57 -23.21 15.82
CA VAL A 174 -12.39 -22.47 14.86
C VAL A 174 -11.63 -21.27 14.29
N PHE A 175 -11.10 -20.42 15.15
CA PHE A 175 -10.26 -19.28 14.77
C PHE A 175 -8.96 -19.74 14.12
N PHE A 176 -8.41 -20.88 14.53
CA PHE A 176 -7.25 -21.47 13.86
C PHE A 176 -7.57 -21.85 12.40
N ILE A 177 -8.67 -22.58 12.14
CA ILE A 177 -9.10 -22.94 10.79
C ILE A 177 -9.43 -21.69 9.96
N ILE A 178 -10.10 -20.71 10.56
CA ILE A 178 -10.41 -19.44 9.89
C ILE A 178 -9.12 -18.73 9.48
N ALA A 179 -8.15 -18.62 10.39
CA ALA A 179 -6.89 -17.92 10.14
C ALA A 179 -5.98 -18.66 9.14
N THR A 180 -5.93 -20.00 9.19
CA THR A 180 -4.95 -20.78 8.42
C THR A 180 -5.47 -21.25 7.05
N ILE A 181 -6.78 -21.39 6.89
CA ILE A 181 -7.38 -21.94 5.67
C ILE A 181 -8.30 -20.91 5.02
N ILE A 182 -9.35 -20.46 5.73
CA ILE A 182 -10.42 -19.66 5.11
C ILE A 182 -9.91 -18.28 4.69
N CYS A 183 -9.20 -17.58 5.59
CA CYS A 183 -8.70 -16.24 5.30
C CYS A 183 -7.63 -16.22 4.20
N PRO A 184 -6.63 -17.13 4.18
CA PRO A 184 -5.66 -17.19 3.07
C PRO A 184 -6.32 -17.49 1.73
N LEU A 185 -7.30 -18.40 1.67
CA LEU A 185 -8.05 -18.66 0.43
C LEU A 185 -8.85 -17.44 -0.03
N GLY A 186 -9.57 -16.79 0.89
CA GLY A 186 -10.32 -15.56 0.58
C GLY A 186 -9.40 -14.44 0.10
N LEU A 187 -8.26 -14.25 0.76
CA LEU A 187 -7.26 -13.27 0.37
C LEU A 187 -6.69 -13.57 -1.02
N ALA A 188 -6.35 -14.83 -1.31
CA ALA A 188 -5.86 -15.26 -2.62
C ALA A 188 -6.89 -14.99 -3.72
N VAL A 189 -8.15 -15.38 -3.51
CA VAL A 189 -9.25 -15.14 -4.47
C VAL A 189 -9.46 -13.64 -4.69
N GLY A 190 -9.46 -12.83 -3.64
CA GLY A 190 -9.63 -11.38 -3.74
C GLY A 190 -8.46 -10.69 -4.45
N VAL A 191 -7.22 -11.06 -4.14
CA VAL A 191 -6.02 -10.51 -4.77
C VAL A 191 -5.94 -10.93 -6.25
N ILE A 192 -6.09 -12.22 -6.56
CA ILE A 192 -6.02 -12.71 -7.93
C ILE A 192 -7.16 -12.12 -8.76
N GLY A 193 -8.39 -12.13 -8.24
CA GLY A 193 -9.54 -11.56 -8.92
C GLY A 193 -9.38 -10.06 -9.21
N SER A 194 -8.90 -9.29 -8.23
CA SER A 194 -8.65 -7.86 -8.44
C SER A 194 -7.52 -7.60 -9.45
N LEU A 195 -6.44 -8.39 -9.45
CA LEU A 195 -5.36 -8.31 -10.43
C LEU A 195 -5.85 -8.62 -11.85
N VAL A 196 -6.64 -9.68 -12.04
CA VAL A 196 -7.20 -10.04 -13.35
C VAL A 196 -8.02 -8.87 -13.92
N MET A 197 -8.87 -8.26 -13.09
CA MET A 197 -9.68 -7.11 -13.50
C MET A 197 -8.82 -5.87 -13.77
N TYR A 198 -7.78 -5.65 -12.97
CA TYR A 198 -6.84 -4.56 -13.16
C TYR A 198 -6.15 -4.65 -14.52
N PHE A 199 -5.57 -5.81 -14.85
CA PHE A 199 -4.92 -6.03 -16.13
C PHE A 199 -5.90 -5.96 -17.30
N LYS A 200 -7.12 -6.49 -17.13
CA LYS A 200 -8.18 -6.33 -18.12
C LYS A 200 -8.46 -4.86 -18.42
N GLY A 201 -8.58 -3.99 -17.43
CA GLY A 201 -8.77 -2.56 -17.66
C GLY A 201 -7.53 -1.89 -18.26
N LEU A 202 -6.32 -2.31 -17.86
CA LEU A 202 -5.08 -1.75 -18.38
C LEU A 202 -4.90 -2.00 -19.89
N PHE A 203 -5.25 -3.21 -20.35
CA PHE A 203 -5.05 -3.63 -21.75
C PHE A 203 -6.29 -3.54 -22.63
N SER A 204 -7.48 -3.32 -22.06
CA SER A 204 -8.68 -3.02 -22.86
C SER A 204 -8.43 -1.77 -23.72
N ARG A 205 -8.83 -1.85 -24.99
CA ARG A 205 -8.92 -0.64 -25.84
C ARG A 205 -10.02 0.25 -25.27
N ALA A 206 -9.87 1.56 -25.41
CA ALA A 206 -10.94 2.49 -25.05
C ALA A 206 -12.19 2.09 -25.84
N ILE A 207 -13.30 1.90 -25.14
CA ILE A 207 -14.60 1.74 -25.78
C ILE A 207 -14.95 3.15 -26.25
N GLU A 208 -14.86 3.38 -27.56
CA GLU A 208 -15.36 4.60 -28.22
C GLU A 208 -16.90 4.67 -28.12
#